data_AF-A0A368ZFR5-F1
#
_entry.id   AF-A0A368ZFR5-F1
#
_cell.length_a   1.000
_cell.length_b   1.000
_cell.length_c   1.000
_cell.angle_alpha   90.00
_cell.angle_beta   90.00
_cell.angle_gamma   90.00
#
_symmetry.space_group_name_H-M   'P 1'
#
loop_
_entity.id
_entity.type
_entity.pdbx_description
1 polymer ?
#
loop_
_entity_poly.entity_id
_entity_poly.type
_entity_poly.pdbx_seq_one_letter_code
_entity_poly.pdbx_strand_id
1 'polypeptide(L)'
;MKNENLHKIKSTGLKTPDHYFESFETDFFERLNKTSTLEAIEQPGFSVPDSYFSDVEVQILNQVEDPKPTPVIPLKPKRSFYYMAGIAASFVLFFSLIFNTKNTVSFDTIDTAIIEGYLYQEEYTNEDFTSLFLSDDISETDFIDLSISDETLDQYFEQIDTEDLIFE
;
A
#
# COMPACT_ATOMS: atom_id res chain seq x y z
N MET A 1 31.99 24.43 -3.70
CA MET A 1 31.09 25.54 -4.07
C MET A 1 30.49 26.08 -2.78
N LYS A 2 30.56 27.40 -2.56
CA LYS A 2 30.10 28.02 -1.31
C LYS A 2 28.58 28.21 -1.39
N ASN A 3 27.85 27.73 -0.39
CA ASN A 3 26.38 27.85 -0.32
C ASN A 3 26.01 29.29 0.05
N GLU A 4 25.87 30.16 -0.95
CA GLU A 4 25.39 31.53 -0.76
C GLU A 4 23.89 31.49 -0.43
N ASN A 5 23.50 32.05 0.72
CA ASN A 5 22.13 31.99 1.25
C ASN A 5 21.22 33.01 0.54
N LEU A 6 20.88 32.75 -0.73
CA LEU A 6 20.15 33.65 -1.62
C LEU A 6 18.82 34.17 -1.02
N HIS A 7 18.15 33.35 -0.19
CA HIS A 7 16.87 33.72 0.45
C HIS A 7 16.99 34.79 1.56
N LYS A 8 18.20 35.17 1.98
CA LYS A 8 18.44 36.26 2.95
C LYS A 8 18.79 37.60 2.30
N ILE A 9 18.97 37.63 0.98
CA ILE A 9 19.36 38.83 0.23
C ILE A 9 18.10 39.65 -0.06
N LYS A 10 17.84 40.67 0.78
CA LYS A 10 16.65 41.54 0.65
C LYS A 10 16.78 42.62 -0.44
N SER A 11 17.97 42.82 -0.99
CA SER A 11 18.26 43.81 -2.03
C SER A 11 19.21 43.21 -3.05
N THR A 12 18.90 43.34 -4.33
CA THR A 12 19.59 42.68 -5.46
C THR A 12 21.05 43.10 -5.64
N GLY A 13 21.55 44.06 -4.86
CA GLY A 13 22.92 44.59 -4.97
C GLY A 13 23.16 45.44 -6.23
N LEU A 14 22.21 45.45 -7.16
CA LEU A 14 22.22 46.25 -8.37
C LEU A 14 21.61 47.61 -8.06
N LYS A 15 22.43 48.67 -8.14
CA LYS A 15 21.99 50.06 -8.07
C LYS A 15 22.27 50.71 -9.43
N THR A 16 21.28 51.41 -9.96
CA THR A 16 21.50 52.29 -11.10
C THR A 16 22.08 53.62 -10.63
N PRO A 17 22.81 54.33 -11.50
CA PRO A 17 23.18 55.71 -11.24
C PRO A 17 21.96 56.60 -10.96
N ASP A 18 22.18 57.70 -10.25
CA ASP A 18 21.13 58.67 -9.97
C ASP A 18 20.57 59.24 -11.28
N HIS A 19 19.24 59.37 -11.35
CA HIS A 19 18.48 59.86 -12.51
C HIS A 19 18.63 59.06 -13.81
N TYR A 20 19.19 57.85 -13.76
CA TYR A 20 19.38 56.98 -14.94
C TYR A 20 18.10 56.82 -15.77
N PHE A 21 16.97 56.47 -15.15
CA PHE A 21 15.72 56.23 -15.88
C PHE A 21 15.02 57.51 -16.34
N GLU A 22 15.31 58.64 -15.69
CA GLU A 22 14.75 59.94 -16.05
C GLU A 22 15.44 60.51 -17.29
N SER A 23 16.76 60.33 -17.41
CA SER A 23 17.52 60.78 -18.58
C SER A 23 17.59 59.75 -19.71
N PHE A 24 17.34 58.46 -19.42
CA PHE A 24 17.53 57.36 -20.37
C PHE A 24 16.86 57.62 -21.73
N GLU A 25 15.59 58.01 -21.72
CA GLU A 25 14.83 58.22 -22.97
C GLU A 25 15.42 59.37 -23.79
N THR A 26 15.74 60.48 -23.12
CA THR A 26 16.31 61.67 -23.79
C THR A 26 17.70 61.34 -24.33
N ASP A 27 18.56 60.71 -23.53
CA ASP A 27 19.90 60.29 -23.92
C ASP A 27 19.88 59.27 -25.07
N PHE A 28 18.91 58.35 -25.05
CA PHE A 28 18.72 57.34 -26.09
C PHE A 28 18.30 57.96 -27.43
N PHE A 29 17.27 58.81 -27.42
CA PHE A 29 16.83 59.50 -28.63
C PHE A 29 17.84 60.54 -29.11
N GLU A 30 18.57 61.21 -28.21
CA GLU A 30 19.67 62.10 -28.59
C GLU A 30 20.79 61.32 -29.28
N ARG A 31 21.13 60.12 -28.81
CA ARG A 31 22.10 59.23 -29.47
C ARG A 31 21.60 58.74 -30.83
N LEU A 32 20.35 58.29 -30.92
CA LEU A 32 19.73 57.85 -32.19
C LEU A 32 19.66 58.98 -33.23
N ASN A 33 19.35 60.19 -32.78
CA ASN A 33 19.26 61.36 -33.67
C ASN A 33 20.64 61.95 -33.98
N LYS A 34 21.66 61.76 -33.12
CA LYS A 34 23.08 62.05 -33.41
C LYS A 34 23.71 61.02 -34.36
N THR A 35 23.15 59.82 -34.49
CA THR A 35 23.62 58.79 -35.42
C THR A 35 23.17 59.00 -36.87
N SER A 36 23.30 60.23 -37.39
CA SER A 36 23.53 60.41 -38.83
C SER A 36 24.91 59.87 -39.27
N THR A 37 25.72 59.37 -38.34
CA THR A 37 27.01 58.72 -38.58
C THR A 37 26.95 57.20 -38.63
N LEU A 38 25.79 56.57 -38.89
CA LEU A 38 25.79 55.16 -39.33
C LEU A 38 26.45 55.01 -40.71
N GLU A 39 26.51 56.09 -41.50
CA GLU A 39 27.28 56.17 -42.75
C GLU A 39 28.81 56.17 -42.54
N ALA A 40 29.30 56.43 -41.32
CA ALA A 40 30.73 56.45 -40.99
C ALA A 40 31.26 55.11 -40.42
N ILE A 41 30.38 54.13 -40.23
CA ILE A 41 30.75 52.80 -39.71
C ILE A 41 30.99 51.90 -40.92
N GLU A 42 32.18 51.96 -41.49
CA GLU A 42 32.56 51.11 -42.63
C GLU A 42 32.63 49.62 -42.27
N GLN A 43 32.83 49.30 -40.99
CA GLN A 43 32.88 47.92 -40.50
C GLN A 43 31.94 47.71 -39.31
N PRO A 44 31.06 46.69 -39.36
CA PRO A 44 30.23 46.34 -38.22
C PRO A 44 31.14 45.99 -37.03
N GLY A 45 30.84 46.54 -35.85
CA GLY A 45 31.62 46.31 -34.62
C GLY A 45 31.67 44.84 -34.16
N PHE A 46 30.84 43.99 -34.77
CA PHE A 46 30.90 42.53 -34.63
C PHE A 46 30.89 41.91 -36.03
N SER A 47 32.04 41.37 -36.43
CA SER A 47 32.13 40.47 -37.59
C SER A 47 32.13 39.04 -37.08
N VAL A 48 31.37 38.18 -37.74
CA VAL A 48 31.49 36.74 -37.51
C VAL A 48 32.81 36.24 -38.11
N PRO A 49 33.46 35.24 -37.51
CA PRO A 49 34.60 34.56 -38.12
C PRO A 49 34.21 33.94 -39.45
N ASP A 50 35.20 33.83 -40.36
CA ASP A 50 35.03 33.12 -41.62
C ASP A 50 34.49 31.71 -41.38
N SER A 51 33.51 31.29 -42.18
CA SER A 51 32.90 29.96 -42.14
C SER A 51 32.13 29.59 -40.85
N TYR A 52 31.88 30.52 -39.92
CA TYR A 52 31.16 30.23 -38.66
C TYR A 52 29.86 29.43 -38.88
N PHE A 53 29.00 29.87 -39.80
CA PHE A 53 27.71 29.21 -40.04
C PHE A 53 27.87 27.82 -40.68
N SER A 54 28.84 27.65 -41.57
CA SER A 54 29.13 26.37 -42.20
C SER A 54 29.73 25.37 -41.21
N ASP A 55 30.64 25.81 -40.34
CA ASP A 55 31.28 24.95 -39.34
C ASP A 55 30.29 24.52 -38.24
N VAL A 56 29.44 25.44 -37.79
CA VAL A 56 28.39 25.16 -36.81
C VAL A 56 27.37 24.16 -37.36
N GLU A 57 26.95 24.33 -38.62
CA GLU A 57 26.04 23.40 -39.28
C GLU A 57 26.62 21.99 -39.34
N VAL A 58 27.88 21.87 -39.79
CA VAL A 58 28.60 20.58 -39.87
C VAL A 58 28.78 19.96 -38.49
N GLN A 59 29.14 20.75 -37.47
CA GLN A 59 29.27 20.24 -36.09
C GLN A 59 27.96 19.72 -35.53
N ILE A 60 26.86 20.43 -35.73
CA ILE A 60 25.53 20.01 -35.26
C ILE A 60 25.10 18.72 -35.97
N LEU A 61 25.24 18.66 -37.29
CA LEU A 61 24.89 17.47 -38.07
C LEU A 61 25.72 16.26 -37.65
N ASN A 62 27.04 16.39 -37.52
CA ASN A 62 27.92 15.31 -37.06
C ASN A 62 27.56 14.83 -35.65
N GLN A 63 27.13 15.72 -34.76
CA GLN A 63 26.74 15.37 -33.39
C GLN A 63 25.39 14.63 -33.33
N VAL A 64 24.51 14.85 -34.30
CA VAL A 64 23.16 14.25 -34.37
C VAL A 64 23.16 12.95 -35.17
N GLU A 65 23.94 12.88 -36.26
CA GLU A 65 24.02 11.70 -37.14
C GLU A 65 24.86 10.56 -36.55
N ASP A 66 25.84 10.86 -35.69
CA ASP A 66 26.60 9.88 -34.93
C ASP A 66 26.14 9.83 -33.46
N PRO A 67 25.01 9.16 -33.16
CA PRO A 67 24.65 8.85 -31.78
C PRO A 67 25.70 7.86 -31.25
N LYS A 68 26.73 8.38 -30.57
CA LYS A 68 27.62 7.55 -29.75
C LYS A 68 26.74 6.64 -28.91
N PRO A 69 26.91 5.31 -28.95
CA PRO A 69 26.05 4.39 -28.23
C PRO A 69 26.16 4.71 -26.74
N THR A 70 25.16 5.40 -26.19
CA THR A 70 25.05 5.59 -24.75
C THR A 70 24.75 4.21 -24.16
N PRO A 71 25.50 3.74 -23.15
CA PRO A 71 25.25 2.44 -22.54
C PRO A 71 23.96 2.54 -21.74
N VAL A 72 22.82 2.39 -22.40
CA VAL A 72 21.51 2.26 -21.77
C VAL A 72 21.26 0.80 -21.48
N ILE A 73 20.90 0.50 -20.23
CA ILE A 73 20.48 -0.85 -19.84
C ILE A 73 18.96 -0.91 -20.01
N PRO A 74 18.43 -1.62 -21.02
CA PRO A 74 16.98 -1.75 -21.19
C PRO A 74 16.39 -2.63 -20.08
N LEU A 75 15.46 -2.09 -19.30
CA LEU A 75 14.68 -2.83 -18.30
C LEU A 75 13.59 -3.64 -19.03
N LYS A 76 13.90 -4.89 -19.38
CA LYS A 76 12.90 -5.82 -19.94
C LYS A 76 12.04 -6.40 -18.81
N PRO A 77 10.70 -6.36 -18.90
CA PRO A 77 9.85 -6.96 -17.88
C PRO A 77 10.02 -8.49 -17.91
N LYS A 78 10.51 -9.08 -16.81
CA LYS A 78 10.66 -10.53 -16.65
C LYS A 78 9.31 -11.18 -16.35
N ARG A 79 8.39 -11.18 -17.31
CA ARG A 79 7.05 -11.80 -17.16
C ARG A 79 7.11 -13.26 -16.67
N SER A 80 8.14 -14.00 -17.10
CA SER A 80 8.40 -15.37 -16.64
C SER A 80 8.62 -15.51 -15.12
N PHE A 81 9.15 -14.47 -14.45
CA PHE A 81 9.34 -14.49 -13.00
C PHE A 81 8.01 -14.52 -12.24
N TYR A 82 6.98 -13.82 -12.75
CA TYR A 82 5.64 -13.86 -12.16
C TYR A 82 4.97 -15.23 -12.32
N TYR A 83 5.14 -15.90 -13.47
CA TYR A 83 4.66 -17.27 -13.65
C TYR A 83 5.37 -18.26 -12.72
N MET A 84 6.69 -18.13 -12.56
CA MET A 84 7.48 -18.98 -11.67
C MET A 84 7.12 -18.76 -10.20
N ALA A 85 6.80 -17.52 -9.80
CA ALA A 85 6.31 -17.19 -8.47
C ALA A 85 4.95 -17.83 -8.18
N GLY A 86 4.03 -17.86 -9.15
CA GLY A 86 2.74 -18.54 -9.01
C GLY A 86 2.90 -20.05 -8.79
N ILE A 87 3.77 -20.70 -9.57
CA ILE A 87 4.06 -22.14 -9.41
C ILE A 87 4.67 -22.42 -8.03
N ALA A 88 5.63 -21.60 -7.59
CA ALA A 88 6.25 -21.74 -6.27
C ALA A 88 5.23 -21.56 -5.13
N ALA A 89 4.33 -20.58 -5.23
CA ALA A 89 3.27 -20.36 -4.24
C ALA A 89 2.33 -21.57 -4.12
N SER A 90 1.94 -22.18 -5.25
CA SER A 90 1.15 -23.41 -5.26
C SER A 90 1.86 -24.57 -4.57
N PHE A 91 3.18 -24.72 -4.78
CA PHE A 91 3.96 -25.72 -4.06
C PHE A 91 4.06 -25.43 -2.56
N VAL A 92 4.27 -24.17 -2.15
CA VAL A 92 4.27 -23.81 -0.72
C VAL A 92 2.94 -24.16 -0.06
N LEU A 93 1.81 -23.85 -0.72
CA LEU A 93 0.49 -24.21 -0.22
C LEU A 93 0.33 -25.75 -0.14
N PHE A 94 0.72 -26.47 -1.20
CA PHE A 94 0.65 -27.92 -1.25
C PHE A 94 1.47 -28.59 -0.13
N PHE A 95 2.73 -28.17 0.06
CA PHE A 95 3.57 -28.67 1.14
C PHE A 95 3.02 -28.28 2.52
N SER A 96 2.51 -27.06 2.68
CA SER A 96 1.88 -26.63 3.93
C SER A 96 0.68 -27.51 4.29
N LEU A 97 -0.22 -27.78 3.34
CA LEU A 97 -1.41 -28.59 3.58
C LEU A 97 -1.07 -30.07 3.89
N ILE A 98 -0.12 -30.65 3.15
CA ILE A 98 0.21 -32.07 3.26
C ILE A 98 1.08 -32.37 4.50
N PHE A 99 2.02 -31.50 4.86
CA PHE A 99 2.94 -31.75 5.97
C PHE A 99 2.47 -31.15 7.31
N ASN A 100 1.46 -30.28 7.32
CA ASN A 100 0.88 -29.67 8.52
C ASN A 100 -0.41 -30.38 8.97
N THR A 101 -0.37 -31.71 9.09
CA THR A 101 -1.47 -32.53 9.61
C THR A 101 -0.95 -33.45 10.72
N LYS A 102 -0.58 -32.85 11.86
CA LYS A 102 -0.28 -33.58 13.11
C LYS A 102 -1.33 -33.35 14.21
N ASN A 103 -2.49 -32.80 13.86
CA ASN A 103 -3.57 -32.58 14.81
C ASN A 103 -4.63 -33.67 14.62
N THR A 104 -4.42 -34.81 15.26
CA THR A 104 -5.51 -35.76 15.48
C THR A 104 -6.43 -35.14 16.52
N VAL A 105 -7.55 -34.57 16.07
CA VAL A 105 -8.61 -34.09 16.98
C VAL A 105 -9.18 -35.33 17.67
N SER A 106 -8.88 -35.52 18.95
CA SER A 106 -9.43 -36.58 19.80
C SER A 106 -10.32 -35.95 20.86
N PHE A 107 -11.38 -36.67 21.28
CA PHE A 107 -12.23 -36.25 22.39
C PHE A 107 -11.43 -36.09 23.71
N ASP A 108 -10.31 -36.80 23.85
CA ASP A 108 -9.41 -36.67 25.01
C ASP A 108 -8.75 -35.29 25.14
N THR A 109 -8.80 -34.47 24.07
CA THR A 109 -8.21 -33.12 24.06
C THR A 109 -9.23 -32.02 24.40
N ILE A 110 -10.48 -32.38 24.67
CA ILE A 110 -11.54 -31.42 24.98
C ILE A 110 -11.67 -31.31 26.50
N ASP A 111 -11.45 -30.11 27.03
CA ASP A 111 -11.66 -29.82 28.45
C ASP A 111 -13.16 -29.85 28.79
N THR A 112 -13.51 -30.38 29.97
CA THR A 112 -14.90 -30.42 30.47
C THR A 112 -15.56 -29.05 30.47
N ALA A 113 -14.81 -27.99 30.82
CA ALA A 113 -15.33 -26.62 30.81
C ALA A 113 -15.76 -26.13 29.42
N ILE A 114 -15.14 -26.65 28.35
CA ILE A 114 -15.54 -26.34 26.96
C ILE A 114 -16.84 -27.06 26.61
N ILE A 115 -17.00 -28.31 27.05
CA ILE A 115 -18.22 -29.09 26.85
C ILE A 115 -19.39 -28.43 27.60
N GLU A 116 -19.19 -28.06 28.86
CA GLU A 116 -20.19 -27.33 29.65
C GLU A 116 -20.59 -26.02 28.96
N GLY A 117 -19.61 -25.22 28.52
CA GLY A 117 -19.88 -23.97 27.81
C GLY A 117 -20.66 -24.17 26.50
N TYR A 118 -20.41 -25.26 25.79
CA TYR A 118 -21.16 -25.63 24.59
C TYR A 118 -22.61 -26.05 24.92
N LEU A 119 -22.79 -26.91 25.93
CA LEU A 119 -24.11 -27.36 26.39
C LEU A 119 -24.97 -26.22 26.96
N TYR A 120 -24.37 -25.21 27.58
CA TYR A 120 -25.12 -24.06 28.10
C TYR A 120 -25.56 -23.06 27.03
N GLN A 121 -24.88 -23.01 25.88
CA GLN A 121 -25.15 -22.01 24.84
C GLN A 121 -26.23 -22.47 23.85
N GLU A 122 -26.38 -23.77 23.66
CA GLU A 122 -27.40 -24.35 22.81
C GLU A 122 -28.73 -24.51 23.57
N GLU A 123 -29.84 -24.26 22.88
CA GLU A 123 -31.18 -24.47 23.40
C GLU A 123 -31.66 -25.86 22.95
N TYR A 124 -31.63 -26.82 23.86
CA TYR A 124 -32.03 -28.20 23.56
C TYR A 124 -33.54 -28.41 23.75
N THR A 125 -34.16 -29.10 22.80
CA THR A 125 -35.55 -29.51 22.92
C THR A 125 -35.66 -30.94 23.45
N ASN A 126 -36.81 -31.29 24.03
CA ASN A 126 -37.07 -32.67 24.47
C ASN A 126 -36.98 -33.69 23.32
N GLU A 127 -37.25 -33.28 22.08
CA GLU A 127 -37.12 -34.12 20.89
C GLU A 127 -35.66 -34.48 20.60
N ASP A 128 -34.72 -33.56 20.84
CA ASP A 128 -33.29 -33.79 20.66
C ASP A 128 -32.78 -34.89 21.62
N PHE A 129 -33.24 -34.86 22.87
CA PHE A 129 -32.92 -35.87 23.88
C PHE A 129 -33.61 -37.21 23.64
N THR A 130 -34.79 -37.23 23.00
CA THR A 130 -35.56 -38.46 22.72
C THR A 130 -34.73 -39.46 21.90
N SER A 131 -33.85 -38.96 21.01
CA SER A 131 -32.94 -39.80 20.23
C SER A 131 -31.91 -40.57 21.08
N LEU A 132 -31.53 -40.04 22.25
CA LEU A 132 -30.58 -40.66 23.17
C LEU A 132 -31.20 -41.82 23.96
N PHE A 133 -32.52 -41.75 24.22
CA PHE A 133 -33.27 -42.81 24.90
C PHE A 133 -33.71 -43.94 23.98
N LEU A 134 -33.72 -43.71 22.66
CA LEU A 134 -34.06 -44.72 21.64
C LEU A 134 -32.92 -45.71 21.36
N SER A 135 -31.68 -45.37 21.74
CA SER A 135 -30.58 -46.33 21.80
C SER A 135 -30.63 -47.10 23.11
N ASP A 136 -30.73 -48.43 23.03
CA ASP A 136 -30.81 -49.43 24.11
C ASP A 136 -29.64 -49.42 25.14
N ASP A 137 -28.79 -48.38 25.13
CA ASP A 137 -27.53 -48.30 25.88
C ASP A 137 -27.63 -47.53 27.20
N ILE A 138 -28.75 -46.89 27.53
CA ILE A 138 -28.94 -46.23 28.82
C ILE A 138 -29.49 -47.26 29.82
N SER A 139 -28.67 -47.65 30.79
CA SER A 139 -29.04 -48.60 31.84
C SER A 139 -29.38 -47.89 33.15
N GLU A 140 -30.21 -48.52 33.98
CA GLU A 140 -30.49 -48.02 35.34
C GLU A 140 -29.21 -47.87 36.19
N THR A 141 -28.15 -48.62 35.86
CA THR A 141 -26.86 -48.54 36.56
C THR A 141 -26.08 -47.26 36.27
N ASP A 142 -26.37 -46.57 35.17
CA ASP A 142 -25.67 -45.33 34.78
C ASP A 142 -26.09 -44.12 35.62
N PHE A 143 -27.21 -44.23 36.34
CA PHE A 143 -27.74 -43.17 37.21
C PHE A 143 -27.39 -43.37 38.70
N ILE A 144 -26.73 -44.48 39.08
CA ILE A 144 -26.45 -44.80 40.49
C ILE A 144 -25.51 -43.76 41.12
N ASP A 145 -24.55 -43.25 40.35
CA ASP A 145 -23.58 -42.25 40.82
C ASP A 145 -24.06 -40.80 40.59
N LEU A 146 -25.27 -40.61 40.04
CA LEU A 146 -25.84 -39.29 39.81
C LEU A 146 -26.46 -38.74 41.11
N SER A 147 -25.70 -37.88 41.81
CA SER A 147 -26.20 -37.14 42.96
C SER A 147 -26.81 -35.80 42.51
N ILE A 148 -28.13 -35.73 42.39
CA ILE A 148 -28.85 -34.48 42.18
C ILE A 148 -29.03 -33.79 43.54
N SER A 149 -28.80 -32.48 43.61
CA SER A 149 -28.97 -31.72 44.87
C SER A 149 -30.45 -31.40 45.14
N ASP A 150 -30.85 -31.34 46.40
CA ASP A 150 -32.23 -30.96 46.76
C ASP A 150 -32.58 -29.55 46.23
N GLU A 151 -31.63 -28.61 46.26
CA GLU A 151 -31.82 -27.24 45.73
C GLU A 151 -32.16 -27.22 44.24
N THR A 152 -31.47 -28.02 43.43
CA THR A 152 -31.76 -28.14 41.99
C THR A 152 -33.13 -28.78 41.72
N LEU A 153 -33.54 -29.69 42.60
CA LEU A 153 -34.79 -30.44 42.46
C LEU A 153 -35.99 -29.57 42.85
N ASP A 154 -35.85 -28.77 43.90
CA ASP A 154 -36.83 -27.77 44.32
C ASP A 154 -37.02 -26.69 43.25
N GLN A 155 -35.93 -26.18 42.66
CA GLN A 155 -36.02 -25.20 41.56
C GLN A 155 -36.74 -25.75 40.33
N TYR A 156 -36.49 -27.01 39.97
CA TYR A 156 -37.20 -27.67 38.88
C TYR A 156 -38.70 -27.77 39.18
N PHE A 157 -39.08 -28.18 40.40
CA PHE A 157 -40.48 -28.27 40.80
C PHE A 157 -41.18 -26.91 40.91
N GLU A 158 -40.46 -25.83 41.18
CA GLU A 158 -41.03 -24.47 41.14
C GLU A 158 -41.25 -23.96 39.71
N GLN A 159 -40.49 -24.46 38.73
CA GLN A 159 -40.59 -24.03 37.34
C GLN A 159 -41.62 -24.81 36.53
N ILE A 160 -41.99 -26.02 36.96
CA ILE A 160 -43.00 -26.83 36.28
C ILE A 160 -44.41 -26.41 36.70
N ASP A 161 -45.30 -26.23 35.72
CA ASP A 161 -46.71 -25.98 36.02
C ASP A 161 -47.36 -27.27 36.52
N THR A 162 -47.97 -27.23 37.70
CA THR A 162 -48.60 -28.42 38.31
C THR A 162 -49.72 -29.04 37.47
N GLU A 163 -50.25 -28.30 36.49
CA GLU A 163 -51.24 -28.79 35.53
C GLU A 163 -50.62 -29.78 34.52
N ASP A 164 -49.34 -29.63 34.16
CA ASP A 164 -48.64 -30.54 33.24
C ASP A 164 -48.37 -31.92 33.85
N LEU A 165 -48.22 -31.99 35.19
CA LEU A 165 -47.99 -33.25 35.93
C LEU A 165 -49.24 -34.14 36.05
N ILE A 166 -50.43 -33.61 35.74
CA ILE A 166 -51.72 -34.32 35.91
C ILE A 166 -52.17 -34.97 34.59
N PHE A 167 -51.56 -34.62 33.45
CA PHE A 167 -52.00 -35.05 32.12
C PHE A 167 -51.10 -36.07 31.42
N GLU A 168 -50.21 -36.75 32.15
CA GLU A 168 -49.50 -37.96 31.68
C GLU A 168 -49.97 -39.24 32.39
#